data_AF-A0A7C4M9I0-F1
#
_entry.id   AF-A0A7C4M9I0-F1
#
_cell.length_a   1.000
_cell.length_b   1.000
_cell.length_c   1.000
_cell.angle_alpha   90.00
_cell.angle_beta   90.00
_cell.angle_gamma   90.00
#
_symmetry.space_group_name_H-M   'P 1'
#
loop_
_entity.id
_entity.type
_entity.pdbx_description
1 polymer ?
#
loop_
_entity_poly.entity_id
_entity_poly.type
_entity_poly.pdbx_seq_one_letter_code
_entity_poly.pdbx_strand_id
1 'polypeptide(L)' 'MKLTVNEGRGRLFRRKDGKYLIYLPKDLAEDSMFPFKGSESIFVKISFKLGDTKLVIEKWEEPKSKGLNPYSGFS' A
#
# COMPACT_ATOMS: atom_id res chain seq x y z
N MET A 1 -11.98 23.09 -6.93
CA MET A 1 -12.65 22.02 -6.15
C MET A 1 -12.38 20.72 -6.88
N LYS A 2 -11.53 19.84 -6.35
CA LYS A 2 -11.18 18.56 -6.99
C LYS A 2 -12.23 17.54 -6.54
N LEU A 3 -13.03 17.01 -7.47
CA LEU A 3 -13.92 15.89 -7.18
C LEU A 3 -13.04 14.67 -6.89
N THR A 4 -13.15 14.10 -5.70
CA THR A 4 -12.41 12.89 -5.34
C THR A 4 -12.89 11.76 -6.24
N VAL A 5 -12.02 11.24 -7.11
CA VAL A 5 -12.32 10.12 -8.00
C VAL A 5 -12.06 8.84 -7.21
N ASN A 6 -13.06 7.97 -7.10
CA ASN A 6 -12.97 6.70 -6.37
C ASN A 6 -12.80 5.48 -7.29
N GLU A 7 -12.94 5.65 -8.60
CA GLU A 7 -12.80 4.57 -9.59
C GLU A 7 -12.00 5.03 -10.82
N GLY A 8 -11.18 4.14 -11.37
CA GLY A 8 -10.39 4.45 -12.56
C GLY A 8 -9.70 3.22 -13.14
N ARG A 9 -9.39 3.27 -14.43
CA ARG A 9 -8.73 2.16 -15.13
C ARG A 9 -7.21 2.26 -15.00
N GLY A 10 -6.62 1.33 -14.25
CA GLY A 10 -5.17 1.17 -14.13
C GLY A 10 -4.58 0.11 -15.07
N ARG A 11 -3.26 -0.11 -14.95
CA ARG A 11 -2.54 -1.19 -15.62
C ARG A 11 -1.51 -1.82 -14.69
N LEU A 12 -1.48 -3.14 -14.61
CA LEU A 12 -0.45 -3.92 -13.92
C LEU A 12 0.39 -4.66 -14.96
N PHE A 13 1.72 -4.65 -14.82
CA PHE A 13 2.60 -5.41 -15.70
C PHE A 13 3.81 -5.96 -14.94
N ARG A 14 4.23 -7.16 -15.36
CA ARG A 14 5.41 -7.84 -14.83
C ARG A 14 6.62 -7.49 -15.69
N ARG A 15 7.68 -7.00 -15.05
CA ARG A 15 8.97 -6.74 -15.69
C ARG A 15 9.81 -8.02 -15.76
N LYS A 16 10.86 -7.98 -16.60
CA LYS A 16 11.81 -9.09 -16.77
C LYS A 16 12.54 -9.48 -15.48
N ASP A 17 12.74 -8.51 -14.59
CA ASP A 17 13.34 -8.70 -13.25
C ASP A 17 12.36 -9.31 -12.22
N GLY A 18 11.17 -9.73 -12.65
CA GLY A 18 10.16 -10.34 -11.79
C GLY A 18 9.36 -9.35 -10.94
N LYS A 19 9.68 -8.04 -11.00
CA LYS A 19 8.95 -7.00 -10.27
C LYS A 19 7.65 -6.65 -10.99
N TYR A 20 6.70 -6.14 -10.23
CA TYR A 20 5.42 -5.65 -10.73
C TYR A 20 5.40 -4.13 -10.64
N LEU A 21 4.90 -3.49 -11.70
CA LEU A 21 4.61 -2.06 -11.72
C LEU A 21 3.12 -1.88 -11.97
N ILE A 22 2.54 -0.92 -11.25
CA ILE A 22 1.14 -0.50 -11.40
C ILE A 22 1.09 0.95 -11.85
N TYR A 23 0.26 1.23 -12.85
CA TYR A 23 -0.14 2.57 -13.25
C TYR A 23 -1.56 2.82 -12.78
N LEU A 24 -1.77 3.90 -12.03
CA LEU A 24 -3.08 4.38 -11.59
C LEU A 24 -3.32 5.78 -12.15
N PRO A 25 -4.58 6.17 -12.42
CA PRO A 25 -4.90 7.56 -12.76
C PRO A 25 -4.46 8.52 -11.66
N LYS A 26 -3.86 9.65 -12.04
CA LYS A 26 -3.37 10.69 -11.11
C LYS A 26 -4.46 11.24 -10.17
N ASP A 27 -5.70 11.26 -10.65
CA ASP A 27 -6.83 11.74 -9.84
C ASP A 27 -7.37 10.70 -8.86
N LEU A 28 -6.96 9.42 -9.01
CA LEU A 28 -7.31 8.30 -8.14
C LEU A 28 -6.22 8.02 -7.08
N ALA A 29 -4.95 8.22 -7.43
CA ALA A 29 -3.83 7.98 -6.54
C ALA A 29 -2.69 8.99 -6.77
N GLU A 30 -2.09 9.47 -5.69
CA GLU A 30 -0.85 10.23 -5.72
C GLU A 30 0.35 9.30 -5.49
N ASP A 31 1.36 9.41 -6.37
CA ASP A 31 2.60 8.67 -6.27
C ASP A 31 3.51 9.33 -5.21
N SER A 32 3.76 8.61 -4.11
CA SER A 32 4.57 9.07 -2.97
C SER A 32 6.08 8.90 -3.18
N MET A 33 6.57 8.66 -4.41
CA MET A 33 8.02 8.55 -4.71
C MET A 33 8.85 9.81 -4.38
N PHE A 34 8.23 10.86 -3.82
CA PHE A 34 8.88 11.97 -3.14
C PHE A 34 8.26 12.17 -1.74
N PRO A 35 9.02 12.52 -0.69
CA PRO A 35 8.51 12.65 0.67
C PRO A 35 7.62 13.89 0.80
N PHE A 36 6.37 13.79 0.35
CA PHE A 36 5.34 14.75 0.68
C PHE A 36 4.67 14.29 1.98
N LYS A 37 4.93 15.04 3.05
CA LYS A 37 4.22 14.92 4.33
C LYS A 37 2.81 15.52 4.16
N GLY A 38 1.96 14.86 3.39
CA GLY A 38 0.54 15.22 3.28
C GLY A 38 -0.23 14.68 4.49
N SER A 39 -0.98 15.55 5.19
CA SER A 39 -1.83 15.17 6.32
C SER A 39 -2.94 14.17 5.96
N GLU A 40 -3.27 14.08 4.67
CA GLU A 40 -4.40 13.30 4.15
C GLU A 40 -4.00 11.93 3.58
N SER A 41 -2.79 11.43 3.87
CA SER A 41 -2.33 10.12 3.37
C SER A 41 -2.49 9.01 4.42
N ILE A 42 -2.83 7.80 3.97
CA ILE A 42 -2.87 6.60 4.82
C ILE A 42 -1.92 5.54 4.29
N PHE A 43 -1.30 4.78 5.19
CA PHE A 43 -0.56 3.59 4.80
C PHE A 43 -1.54 2.48 4.38
N VAL A 44 -1.19 1.78 3.31
CA VAL A 44 -1.98 0.68 2.77
C VAL A 44 -1.09 -0.54 2.54
N LYS A 45 -1.69 -1.72 2.73
CA LYS A 45 -1.14 -2.98 2.24
C LYS A 45 -1.72 -3.24 0.86
N ILE A 46 -0.85 -3.51 -0.11
CA ILE A 46 -1.24 -3.89 -1.46
C ILE A 46 -0.82 -5.35 -1.66
N SER A 47 -1.76 -6.21 -2.07
CA SER A 47 -1.49 -7.62 -2.33
C SER A 47 -2.25 -8.14 -3.55
N PHE A 48 -1.71 -9.19 -4.16
CA PHE A 48 -2.33 -9.91 -5.26
C PHE A 48 -1.80 -11.34 -5.28
N LYS A 49 -2.54 -12.24 -5.93
CA LYS A 49 -2.13 -13.64 -6.11
C LYS A 49 -1.87 -13.90 -7.59
N LEU A 50 -0.81 -14.64 -7.90
CA LEU A 50 -0.53 -15.03 -9.28
C LEU A 50 -1.65 -15.95 -9.78
N GLY A 51 -2.16 -15.67 -10.98
CA GLY A 51 -3.30 -16.37 -11.56
C GLY A 51 -4.66 -15.84 -11.13
N ASP A 52 -4.71 -14.92 -10.17
CA ASP A 52 -5.93 -14.18 -9.83
C ASP A 52 -6.06 -12.91 -10.70
N THR A 53 -7.25 -12.35 -10.74
CA THR A 53 -7.63 -11.18 -11.54
C THR A 53 -7.77 -9.91 -10.70
N LYS A 54 -7.54 -10.01 -9.38
CA LYS A 54 -7.78 -8.93 -8.42
C LYS A 54 -6.50 -8.47 -7.74
N LEU A 55 -6.45 -7.17 -7.49
CA LEU A 55 -5.50 -6.52 -6.60
C LEU A 55 -6.28 -6.02 -5.37
N VAL A 56 -5.79 -6.36 -4.19
CA VAL A 56 -6.41 -6.01 -2.91
C VAL A 56 -5.62 -4.88 -2.28
N ILE A 57 -6.31 -3.79 -1.98
CA ILE A 57 -5.78 -2.65 -1.23
C ILE A 57 -6.55 -2.58 0.07
N GLU A 58 -5.85 -2.70 1.18
CA GLU A 58 -6.42 -2.65 2.52
C GLU A 58 -5.62 -1.65 3.36
N LYS A 59 -6.25 -1.05 4.37
CA LYS A 59 -5.53 -0.19 5.32
C LYS A 59 -4.40 -0.99 5.96
N TRP A 60 -3.22 -0.39 6.05
CA TRP A 60 -2.11 -1.01 6.76
C TRP A 60 -2.39 -0.97 8.27
N GLU A 61 -2.48 -2.14 8.89
CA GLU A 61 -2.54 -2.29 10.34
C GLU A 61 -1.13 -2.60 10.86
N GLU A 62 -0.62 -1.77 11.77
CA GLU A 62 0.70 -2.01 12.35
C GLU A 62 0.73 -3.38 13.04
N PRO A 63 1.78 -4.20 12.80
CA PRO A 63 1.95 -5.44 13.55
C PRO A 63 2.00 -5.09 15.03
N LYS A 64 1.07 -5.62 15.83
CA LYS A 64 1.14 -5.50 17.30
C LYS A 64 2.53 -5.99 17.70
N SER A 65 3.33 -5.09 18.27
CA SER A 65 4.64 -5.45 18.79
C SER A 65 4.41 -6.64 19.72
N LYS A 66 5.01 -7.80 19.38
CA LYS A 66 5.10 -8.89 20.34
C LYS A 66 5.96 -8.33 21.46
N GLY A 67 5.31 -7.88 22.54
CA GLY A 67 5.95 -7.43 23.76
C GLY A 67 6.69 -8.60 24.38
N LEU A 68 7.86 -8.93 23.84
CA LEU A 68 8.89 -9.65 24.56
C LEU A 68 9.74 -8.57 25.21
N ASN A 69 9.33 -8.13 26.40
CA ASN A 69 10.28 -7.52 27.30
C ASN A 69 11.12 -8.67 27.89
N PRO A 70 12.39 -8.84 27.53
CA PRO A 70 13.22 -9.95 28.02
C PRO A 70 13.54 -9.85 29.52
N TYR A 71 13.11 -8.78 30.21
CA TYR A 71 13.40 -8.54 31.63
C TYR A 71 12.24 -8.85 32.58
N SER A 72 11.12 -9.44 32.13
CA SER A 72 9.96 -9.74 32.99
C SER A 72 10.15 -10.94 33.95
N GLY A 73 11.36 -11.51 34.04
CA GLY A 73 11.66 -12.70 34.85
C GLY A 73 12.64 -12.48 36.01
N PHE A 74 13.03 -11.23 36.27
CA PHE A 74 13.88 -10.87 37.42
C PHE A 74 13.07 -10.00 38.37
N SER A 75 12.33 -10.65 39.27
CA SER A 75 11.76 -10.06 40.49
C SER A 75 12.23 -10.87 41.68
#